data_AF-A0A1A6FY89-F1
#
_entry.id   AF-A0A1A6FY89-F1
#
_cell.length_a   1.000
_cell.length_b   1.000
_cell.length_c   1.000
_cell.angle_alpha   90.00
_cell.angle_beta   90.00
_cell.angle_gamma   90.00
#
_symmetry.space_group_name_H-M   'P 1'
#
loop_
_entity.id
_entity.type
_entity.pdbx_description
1 polymer ?
#
loop_
_entity_poly.entity_id
_entity_poly.type
_entity_poly.pdbx_seq_one_letter_code
_entity_poly.pdbx_strand_id
1 'polypeptide(L)' 'AFFVKDYVLSHPEDGEKIARLRELMLEQAQILEFGLAVHEKFVPQDMRPLHKKLVDQFFVMKSSFGIQ' A
#
# COMPACT_ATOMS: atom_id res chain seq x y z
N ALA A 1 10.82 3.88 -10.03
CA ALA A 1 12.10 3.82 -9.30
C ALA A 1 12.68 2.41 -9.39
N PHE A 2 12.41 1.51 -8.45
CA PHE A 2 13.09 0.20 -8.38
C PHE A 2 12.39 -0.94 -9.12
N PHE A 3 11.07 -0.86 -9.30
CA PHE A 3 10.28 -1.89 -10.01
C PHE A 3 10.22 -1.71 -11.52
N VAL A 4 10.87 -0.67 -12.08
CA VAL A 4 10.88 -0.47 -13.52
C VAL A 4 11.86 -1.45 -14.16
N LYS A 5 11.49 -1.97 -15.34
CA LYS A 5 12.23 -3.01 -16.04
C LYS A 5 13.72 -2.66 -16.20
N ASP A 6 14.01 -1.42 -16.59
CA ASP A 6 15.38 -0.97 -16.84
C ASP A 6 16.25 -0.99 -15.57
N TYR A 7 15.69 -0.66 -14.40
CA TYR A 7 16.42 -0.73 -13.13
C TYR A 7 16.73 -2.19 -12.77
N VAL A 8 15.72 -3.07 -12.85
CA VAL A 8 15.84 -4.49 -12.51
C VAL A 8 16.87 -5.20 -13.41
N LEU A 9 16.94 -4.84 -14.69
CA LEU A 9 17.91 -5.42 -15.63
C LEU A 9 19.33 -4.88 -15.44
N SER A 10 19.48 -3.64 -15.01
CA SER A 10 20.80 -3.00 -14.81
C SER A 10 21.43 -3.32 -13.44
N HIS A 11 20.63 -3.73 -12.45
CA HIS A 11 21.09 -4.01 -11.08
C HIS A 11 20.59 -5.39 -10.58
N PRO A 12 21.04 -6.50 -11.21
CA PRO A 12 20.61 -7.85 -10.80
C PRO A 12 20.95 -8.19 -9.34
N GLU A 13 21.99 -7.59 -8.77
CA GLU A 13 22.42 -7.74 -7.37
C GLU A 13 21.41 -7.22 -6.34
N ASP A 14 20.48 -6.36 -6.76
CA ASP A 14 19.41 -5.85 -5.90
C ASP A 14 18.16 -6.73 -5.93
N GLY A 15 18.13 -7.80 -6.72
CA GLY A 15 16.96 -8.65 -6.93
C GLY A 15 16.26 -9.11 -5.64
N GLU A 16 17.01 -9.65 -4.67
CA GLU A 16 16.46 -10.05 -3.37
C GLU A 16 15.89 -8.86 -2.58
N LYS A 17 16.57 -7.71 -2.57
CA LYS A 17 16.11 -6.53 -1.85
C LYS A 17 14.81 -5.99 -2.45
N ILE A 18 14.71 -5.98 -3.78
CA ILE A 18 13.52 -5.55 -4.51
C ILE A 18 12.36 -6.52 -4.25
N ALA A 19 12.60 -7.82 -4.24
CA ALA A 19 11.61 -8.82 -3.88
C ALA A 19 11.12 -8.61 -2.44
N ARG A 20 12.04 -8.45 -1.48
CA ARG A 20 11.69 -8.18 -0.08
C ARG A 20 10.92 -6.87 0.09
N LEU A 21 11.28 -5.82 -0.65
CA LEU A 21 10.54 -4.57 -0.65
C LEU A 21 9.09 -4.78 -1.11
N ARG A 22 8.87 -5.60 -2.15
CA ARG A 22 7.51 -5.92 -2.62
C ARG A 22 6.70 -6.64 -1.55
N GLU A 23 7.28 -7.63 -0.87
CA GLU A 23 6.63 -8.33 0.24
C GLU A 23 6.25 -7.38 1.37
N LEU A 24 7.19 -6.54 1.82
CA LEU A 24 6.93 -5.55 2.86
C LEU A 24 5.82 -4.58 2.49
N MET A 25 5.71 -4.21 1.22
CA MET A 25 4.62 -3.34 0.74
C MET A 25 3.26 -4.05 0.76
N LEU A 26 3.21 -5.36 0.50
CA LEU A 26 2.00 -6.17 0.65
C LEU A 26 1.60 -6.30 2.12
N GLU A 27 2.56 -6.60 3.00
CA GLU A 27 2.36 -6.66 4.45
C GLU A 27 1.82 -5.31 4.98
N GLN A 28 2.41 -4.19 4.55
CA GLN A 28 1.96 -2.85 4.93
C GLN A 28 0.53 -2.55 4.46
N ALA A 29 0.14 -3.02 3.28
CA ALA A 29 -1.23 -2.83 2.79
C ALA A 29 -2.25 -3.53 3.70
N GLN A 30 -1.96 -4.75 4.16
CA GLN A 30 -2.82 -5.48 5.10
C GLN A 30 -2.94 -4.74 6.45
N ILE A 31 -1.83 -4.21 6.97
CA ILE A 31 -1.81 -3.43 8.21
C ILE A 31 -2.69 -2.17 8.07
N LEU A 32 -2.59 -1.46 6.95
CA LEU A 32 -3.41 -0.28 6.68
C LEU A 32 -4.90 -0.63 6.54
N GLU A 33 -5.24 -1.71 5.84
CA GLU A 33 -6.61 -2.19 5.71
C GLU A 33 -7.25 -2.45 7.08
N PHE A 34 -6.53 -3.18 7.94
CA PHE A 34 -6.97 -3.43 9.31
C PHE A 34 -7.11 -2.14 10.12
N GLY A 35 -6.13 -1.23 10.02
CA GLY A 35 -6.17 0.07 10.70
C GLY A 35 -7.36 0.92 10.28
N LEU A 36 -7.70 0.94 8.99
CA LEU A 36 -8.88 1.64 8.47
C LEU A 36 -10.18 1.02 8.97
N ALA A 37 -10.27 -0.31 9.02
CA ALA A 37 -11.44 -1.00 9.56
C ALA A 37 -11.66 -0.73 11.06
N VAL A 38 -10.57 -0.62 11.84
CA VAL A 38 -10.65 -0.20 13.24
C VAL A 38 -11.07 1.27 13.31
N HIS A 39 -10.44 2.14 12.52
CA HIS A 39 -10.76 3.57 12.50
C HIS A 39 -12.24 3.84 12.15
N GLU A 40 -12.82 3.09 11.22
CA GLU A 40 -14.24 3.21 10.85
C GLU A 40 -15.19 3.04 12.05
N LYS A 41 -14.84 2.16 12.98
CA LYS A 41 -15.66 1.87 14.17
C LYS A 41 -15.70 3.02 15.17
N PHE A 42 -14.63 3.83 15.22
CA PHE A 42 -14.44 4.83 16.27
C PHE A 42 -14.37 6.27 15.74
N VAL A 43 -14.41 6.48 14.43
CA VAL A 43 -14.31 7.82 13.83
C VAL A 43 -15.51 8.70 14.21
N PRO A 44 -15.27 9.92 14.73
CA PRO A 44 -16.31 10.93 14.95
C PRO A 44 -17.08 11.29 13.68
N GLN A 45 -18.35 11.71 13.82
CA GLN A 45 -19.23 12.01 12.69
C GLN A 45 -18.67 13.11 11.76
N ASP A 46 -18.12 14.16 12.34
CA ASP A 46 -17.48 15.28 11.65
C ASP A 46 -16.21 14.87 10.88
N MET A 47 -15.56 13.77 11.30
CA MET A 47 -14.35 13.23 10.67
C MET A 47 -14.64 12.12 9.64
N ARG A 48 -15.90 11.73 9.45
CA ARG A 48 -16.30 10.75 8.42
C ARG A 48 -15.83 11.12 7.00
N PRO A 49 -15.88 12.38 6.54
CA PRO A 49 -15.38 12.75 5.22
C PRO A 49 -13.87 12.48 5.05
N LEU A 50 -13.10 12.70 6.11
CA LEU A 50 -11.66 12.39 6.12
C LEU A 50 -11.43 10.88 6.04
N HIS A 51 -12.15 10.09 6.85
CA HIS A 51 -12.05 8.63 6.80
C HIS A 51 -12.37 8.09 5.40
N LYS A 52 -13.44 8.59 4.76
CA LYS A 52 -13.78 8.21 3.38
C LYS A 52 -12.62 8.50 2.42
N LYS A 53 -12.00 9.67 2.53
CA LYS A 53 -10.85 10.02 1.68
C LYS A 53 -9.66 9.07 1.90
N LEU A 54 -9.40 8.64 3.15
CA LEU A 54 -8.35 7.67 3.44
C LEU A 54 -8.63 6.31 2.79
N VAL A 55 -9.86 5.82 2.87
CA VAL A 55 -10.28 4.55 2.23
C VAL A 55 -10.17 4.64 0.71
N ASP A 56 -10.65 5.75 0.12
CA ASP A 56 -10.58 5.96 -1.33
C ASP A 56 -9.11 5.99 -1.82
N GLN A 57 -8.21 6.69 -1.10
CA GLN A 57 -6.77 6.71 -1.42
C GLN A 57 -6.11 5.35 -1.20
N PHE A 58 -6.50 4.61 -0.16
CA PHE A 58 -6.01 3.26 0.07
C PHE A 58 -6.37 2.31 -1.08
N PHE A 59 -7.57 2.41 -1.64
CA PHE A 59 -7.99 1.61 -2.79
C PHE A 59 -7.19 1.95 -4.07
N VAL A 60 -6.93 3.25 -4.32
CA VAL A 60 -6.06 3.69 -5.41
C VAL A 60 -4.65 3.12 -5.23
N MET A 61 -4.12 3.16 -4.01
CA MET A 61 -2.81 2.60 -3.68
C MET A 61 -2.77 1.07 -3.92
N LYS A 62 -3.74 0.30 -3.42
CA LYS A 62 -3.84 -1.16 -3.66
C LYS A 62 -3.84 -1.49 -5.16
N SER A 63 -4.63 -0.75 -5.93
CA SER A 63 -4.73 -0.91 -7.39
C SER A 63 -3.39 -0.67 -8.08
N SER A 64 -2.62 0.34 -7.65
CA SER A 64 -1.29 0.64 -8.22
C SER A 64 -0.26 -0.47 -8.00
N PHE A 65 -0.45 -1.30 -6.97
CA PHE A 65 0.40 -2.45 -6.66
C PHE A 65 -0.11 -3.77 -7.24
N GLY A 66 -1.26 -3.77 -7.92
CA GLY A 66 -1.91 -4.99 -8.41
C GLY A 66 -2.45 -5.87 -7.29
N ILE A 67 -2.74 -5.29 -6.12
CA ILE A 67 -3.34 -5.97 -4.97
C ILE A 67 -4.86 -5.84 -5.13
N GLN A 68 -5.54 -6.94 -5.47
CA GLN A 68 -7.01 -7.01 -5.44
C GLN A 68 -7.47 -7.28 -4.01
#